data_AF-A0A8I1RI75-F1
#
_entry.id   AF-A0A8I1RI75-F1
#
_cell.length_a   1.000
_cell.length_b   1.000
_cell.length_c   1.000
_cell.angle_alpha   90.00
_cell.angle_beta   90.00
_cell.angle_gamma   90.00
#
_symmetry.space_group_name_H-M   'P 1'
#
loop_
_entity.id
_entity.type
_entity.pdbx_description
1 polymer ?
#
loop_
_entity_poly.entity_id
_entity_poly.type
_entity_poly.pdbx_seq_one_letter_code
_entity_poly.pdbx_strand_id
1 'polypeptide(L)'
;MDTKLLARIGAVIFIAIAITMTAIEMSRAPEPAREAPAVVADPSGTIDPLLIELRRCQSVGASGASDPDCLRAWAENRRRFLGDSARPAARIAEDASAQEN
;
A
#
# COMPACT_ATOMS: atom_id res chain seq x y z
N MET A 1 -14.04 13.61 -41.77
CA MET A 1 -13.07 13.32 -40.70
C MET A 1 -11.82 12.78 -41.36
N ASP A 2 -10.66 13.36 -41.06
CA ASP A 2 -9.39 12.90 -41.63
C ASP A 2 -8.98 11.55 -41.04
N THR A 3 -9.45 10.47 -41.64
CA THR A 3 -9.14 9.08 -41.23
C THR A 3 -7.63 8.86 -41.10
N LYS A 4 -6.84 9.57 -41.92
CA LYS A 4 -5.37 9.56 -41.86
C LYS A 4 -4.81 10.23 -40.60
N LEU A 5 -5.46 11.29 -40.11
CA LEU A 5 -5.10 11.93 -38.84
C LEU A 5 -5.45 11.02 -37.66
N LEU A 6 -6.63 10.40 -37.68
CA LEU A 6 -7.06 9.47 -36.64
C LEU A 6 -6.13 8.25 -36.53
N ALA A 7 -5.72 7.68 -37.67
CA ALA A 7 -4.77 6.57 -37.70
C ALA A 7 -3.40 6.94 -37.10
N ARG A 8 -2.91 8.16 -37.39
CA ARG A 8 -1.65 8.66 -36.82
C ARG A 8 -1.74 8.87 -35.32
N ILE A 9 -2.84 9.45 -34.84
CA ILE A 9 -3.07 9.66 -33.41
C ILE A 9 -3.13 8.31 -32.69
N GLY A 10 -3.88 7.33 -33.23
CA GLY A 10 -3.95 5.99 -32.67
C GLY A 10 -2.58 5.30 -32.61
N ALA A 11 -1.79 5.38 -33.68
CA ALA A 11 -0.45 4.81 -33.71
C ALA A 11 0.48 5.44 -32.66
N VAL A 12 0.45 6.77 -32.51
CA VAL A 12 1.27 7.48 -31.51
C VAL A 12 0.89 7.09 -30.09
N ILE A 13 -0.42 7.01 -29.78
CA ILE A 13 -0.90 6.58 -28.46
C ILE A 13 -0.45 5.15 -28.17
N PHE A 14 -0.60 4.25 -29.14
CA PHE A 14 -0.19 2.85 -28.96
C PHE A 14 1.32 2.71 -28.69
N ILE A 15 2.15 3.44 -29.45
CA ILE A 15 3.61 3.46 -29.26
C ILE A 15 3.95 4.01 -27.87
N ALA A 16 3.29 5.09 -27.43
CA ALA A 16 3.52 5.65 -26.10
C ALA A 16 3.19 4.63 -25.00
N ILE A 17 2.05 3.94 -25.08
CA ILE A 17 1.66 2.89 -24.13
C ILE A 17 2.69 1.76 -24.10
N ALA A 18 3.12 1.28 -25.28
CA ALA A 18 4.12 0.21 -25.38
C ALA A 18 5.45 0.60 -24.73
N ILE A 19 5.91 1.84 -24.94
CA ILE A 19 7.13 2.36 -24.30
C ILE A 19 6.95 2.44 -22.79
N THR A 20 5.82 2.94 -22.28
CA THR A 20 5.56 3.00 -20.84
C THR A 20 5.54 1.62 -20.20
N MET A 21 4.88 0.63 -20.82
CA MET A 21 4.89 -0.76 -20.32
C MET A 21 6.30 -1.35 -20.30
N THR A 22 7.08 -1.12 -21.37
CA THR A 22 8.47 -1.60 -21.45
C THR A 22 9.37 -0.93 -20.40
N ALA A 23 9.16 0.36 -20.14
CA ALA A 23 9.89 1.07 -19.09
C ALA A 23 9.52 0.54 -17.69
N ILE A 24 8.27 0.16 -17.45
CA ILE A 24 7.84 -0.49 -16.19
C ILE A 24 8.49 -1.87 -16.04
N GLU A 25 8.53 -2.68 -17.10
CA GLU A 25 9.23 -3.97 -17.11
C GLU A 25 10.73 -3.80 -16.81
N MET A 26 11.39 -2.81 -17.43
CA MET A 26 12.82 -2.56 -17.20
C MET A 26 13.14 -1.92 -15.85
N SER A 27 12.20 -1.16 -15.26
CA SER A 27 12.35 -0.57 -13.93
C SER A 27 11.97 -1.53 -12.80
N ARG A 28 11.28 -2.63 -13.10
CA ARG A 28 11.20 -3.76 -12.19
C ARG A 28 12.57 -4.42 -12.14
N ALA A 29 13.32 -4.12 -11.07
CA ALA A 29 14.46 -4.93 -10.68
C ALA A 29 14.04 -6.41 -10.66
N PRO A 30 14.91 -7.35 -11.08
CA PRO A 30 14.61 -8.79 -11.05
C PRO A 30 14.02 -9.10 -9.67
N GLU A 31 12.80 -9.64 -9.66
CA GLU A 31 12.02 -9.80 -8.44
C GLU A 31 12.91 -10.49 -7.40
N PRO A 32 13.36 -9.80 -6.32
CA PRO A 32 14.03 -10.49 -5.25
C PRO A 32 12.99 -11.49 -4.74
N ALA A 33 13.32 -12.78 -4.85
CA ALA A 33 12.45 -13.90 -4.54
C ALA A 33 11.53 -13.53 -3.39
N ARG A 34 10.26 -13.22 -3.73
CA ARG A 34 9.24 -12.60 -2.88
C ARG A 34 9.64 -12.69 -1.41
N GLU A 35 10.39 -11.71 -0.92
CA GLU A 35 10.70 -11.66 0.50
C GLU A 35 9.32 -11.63 1.15
N ALA A 36 9.00 -12.72 1.87
CA ALA A 36 7.76 -12.84 2.61
C ALA A 36 7.55 -11.48 3.27
N PRO A 37 6.41 -10.80 3.02
CA PRO A 37 6.25 -9.39 3.35
C PRO A 37 6.76 -9.24 4.76
N ALA A 38 7.85 -8.48 4.91
CA ALA A 38 8.58 -8.39 6.16
C ALA A 38 7.52 -8.20 7.21
N VAL A 39 7.26 -9.25 7.99
CA VAL A 39 6.32 -9.18 9.08
C VAL A 39 7.01 -8.14 9.93
N VAL A 40 6.46 -6.92 9.92
CA VAL A 40 6.73 -5.96 10.98
C VAL A 40 6.19 -6.70 12.18
N ALA A 41 7.07 -7.50 12.77
CA ALA A 41 6.81 -8.20 13.99
C ALA A 41 6.51 -7.07 14.95
N ASP A 42 5.25 -6.99 15.34
CA ASP A 42 4.84 -6.16 16.44
C ASP A 42 5.83 -6.45 17.59
N PRO A 43 6.52 -5.44 18.14
CA PRO A 43 7.46 -5.66 19.26
C PRO A 43 6.78 -6.31 20.48
N SER A 44 5.44 -6.36 20.52
CA SER A 44 4.66 -7.24 21.38
C SER A 44 4.39 -8.57 20.69
N GLY A 45 5.01 -9.66 21.14
CA GLY A 45 4.83 -11.03 20.62
C GLY A 45 3.43 -11.67 20.78
N THR A 46 2.36 -10.90 20.60
CA THR A 46 0.97 -11.36 20.58
C THR A 46 0.54 -11.48 19.12
N ILE A 47 -0.02 -12.62 18.74
CA ILE A 47 -0.60 -12.80 17.40
C ILE A 47 -1.76 -11.80 17.25
N ASP A 48 -1.55 -10.73 16.46
CA ASP A 48 -2.58 -9.73 16.24
C ASP A 48 -3.69 -10.32 15.35
N PRO A 49 -4.93 -10.50 15.87
CA PRO A 49 -6.05 -11.00 15.06
C PRO A 49 -6.37 -10.09 13.87
N LEU A 50 -6.01 -8.80 13.93
CA LEU A 50 -6.17 -7.87 12.82
C LEU A 50 -5.32 -8.29 11.62
N LEU A 51 -4.07 -8.71 11.83
CA LEU A 51 -3.18 -9.12 10.75
C LEU A 51 -3.65 -10.42 10.08
N ILE A 52 -4.29 -11.32 10.83
CA ILE A 52 -4.88 -12.55 10.29
C ILE A 52 -6.01 -12.20 9.33
N GLU A 53 -6.93 -11.32 9.72
CA GLU A 53 -8.04 -10.90 8.85
C GLU A 53 -7.56 -10.11 7.63
N LEU A 54 -6.56 -9.23 7.77
CA LEU A 54 -5.98 -8.56 6.60
C LEU A 54 -5.39 -9.56 5.60
N ARG A 55 -4.70 -10.61 6.06
CA ARG A 55 -4.15 -11.65 5.19
C ARG A 55 -5.24 -12.45 4.49
N ARG A 56 -6.32 -12.79 5.19
CA ARG A 56 -7.50 -13.42 4.59
C ARG A 56 -8.07 -12.51 3.49
N CYS A 57 -8.30 -11.23 3.78
CA CYS A 57 -8.84 -10.29 2.80
C CYS A 57 -7.94 -10.09 1.58
N GLN A 58 -6.62 -10.10 1.76
CA GLN A 58 -5.66 -10.07 0.64
C GLN A 58 -5.77 -11.31 -0.25
N SER A 59 -5.98 -12.50 0.33
CA SER A 59 -6.13 -13.74 -0.43
C SER A 59 -7.40 -13.79 -1.29
N VAL A 60 -8.44 -13.05 -0.88
CA VAL A 60 -9.72 -12.91 -1.60
C VAL A 60 -9.61 -11.93 -2.78
N GLY A 61 -8.64 -11.02 -2.76
CA GLY A 61 -8.32 -10.12 -3.88
C GLY A 61 -9.44 -9.13 -4.19
N ALA A 62 -9.72 -8.91 -5.47
CA ALA A 62 -10.71 -7.92 -5.93
C ALA A 62 -12.12 -8.13 -5.33
N SER A 63 -12.50 -9.39 -5.08
CA SER A 63 -13.80 -9.69 -4.47
C SER A 63 -13.90 -9.25 -3.00
N GLY A 64 -12.77 -9.06 -2.31
CA GLY A 64 -12.73 -8.54 -0.94
C GLY A 64 -12.94 -7.02 -0.86
N ALA A 65 -12.93 -6.31 -2.00
CA ALA A 65 -13.16 -4.86 -2.03
C ALA A 65 -14.61 -4.46 -1.72
N SER A 66 -15.55 -5.40 -1.85
CA SER A 66 -16.97 -5.20 -1.50
C SER A 66 -17.40 -5.94 -0.23
N ASP A 67 -16.48 -6.68 0.41
CA ASP A 67 -16.75 -7.41 1.63
C ASP A 67 -16.72 -6.44 2.84
N PRO A 68 -17.80 -6.34 3.63
CA PRO A 68 -17.90 -5.39 4.74
C PRO A 68 -16.89 -5.68 5.86
N ASP A 69 -16.53 -6.95 6.10
CA ASP A 69 -15.55 -7.32 7.11
C ASP A 69 -14.15 -6.93 6.67
N CYS A 70 -13.83 -7.10 5.39
CA CYS A 70 -12.55 -6.66 4.83
C CYS A 70 -12.39 -5.14 4.86
N LEU A 71 -13.45 -4.39 4.51
CA LEU A 71 -13.44 -2.94 4.60
C LEU A 71 -13.21 -2.44 6.03
N ARG A 72 -13.84 -3.09 7.02
CA ARG A 72 -13.64 -2.78 8.44
C ARG A 72 -12.20 -3.04 8.88
N ALA A 73 -11.62 -4.18 8.50
CA ALA A 73 -10.24 -4.55 8.84
C ALA A 73 -9.23 -3.55 8.25
N TRP A 74 -9.40 -3.14 6.99
CA TRP A 74 -8.55 -2.14 6.36
C TRP A 74 -8.66 -0.75 7.00
N ALA A 75 -9.88 -0.33 7.35
CA ALA A 75 -10.08 0.94 8.03
C ALA A 75 -9.37 0.98 9.39
N GLU A 76 -9.41 -0.12 10.14
CA GLU A 76 -8.74 -0.26 11.43
C GLU A 76 -7.22 -0.26 11.30
N ASN A 77 -6.66 -1.03 10.37
CA ASN A 77 -5.22 -1.05 10.11
C ASN A 77 -4.68 0.35 9.75
N ARG A 78 -5.42 1.08 8.90
CA ARG A 78 -5.08 2.46 8.55
C ARG A 78 -5.16 3.40 9.76
N ARG A 79 -6.18 3.26 10.62
CA ARG A 79 -6.31 4.06 11.85
C ARG A 79 -5.11 3.86 12.78
N ARG A 80 -4.67 2.61 12.99
CA ARG A 80 -3.48 2.31 13.81
C ARG A 80 -2.23 2.91 13.20
N PHE A 81 -2.00 2.69 11.90
CA PHE A 81 -0.82 3.21 11.21
C PHE A 81 -0.74 4.75 11.26
N LEU A 82 -1.87 5.43 11.05
CA LEU A 82 -1.92 6.90 11.04
C LEU A 82 -2.04 7.52 12.44
N GLY A 83 -2.61 6.81 13.42
CA GLY A 83 -2.90 7.31 14.76
C GLY A 83 -1.81 7.01 15.79
N ASP A 84 -1.21 5.82 15.75
CA ASP A 84 -0.14 5.43 16.69
C ASP A 84 1.21 6.04 16.32
N SER A 85 1.37 6.58 15.11
CA SER A 85 2.58 7.31 14.69
C SER A 85 2.59 8.79 15.12
N ALA A 86 1.43 9.37 15.44
CA ALA A 86 1.33 10.77 15.88
C ALA A 86 1.46 10.93 17.41
N ARG A 87 1.11 9.89 18.18
CA ARG A 87 1.17 9.89 19.65
C ARG A 87 2.58 9.79 20.29
N PRO A 88 3.64 9.27 19.63
CA PRO A 88 4.98 9.26 20.20
C PRO A 88 5.54 10.68 20.36
N ALA A 89 5.33 11.56 19.38
CA ALA A 89 5.82 12.95 19.43
C ALA A 89 5.18 13.76 20.56
N ALA A 90 3.89 13.52 20.86
CA ALA A 90 3.20 14.18 21.96
C ALA A 90 3.76 13.76 23.34
N ARG A 91 4.05 12.46 23.54
CA ARG A 91 4.69 12.00 24.80
C ARG A 91 6.10 12.54 24.99
N ILE A 92 6.89 12.60 23.91
CA ILE A 92 8.26 13.14 23.98
C ILE A 92 8.26 14.63 24.38
N ALA A 93 7.26 15.40 23.93
CA ALA A 93 7.12 16.82 24.30
C ALA A 93 6.68 17.00 25.76
N GLU A 94 5.78 16.15 26.26
CA GLU A 94 5.32 16.17 27.66
C GLU A 94 6.46 15.77 28.63
N ASP A 95 7.21 14.72 28.29
CA ASP A 95 8.35 14.26 29.10
C ASP A 95 9.51 15.29 29.12
N ALA A 96 9.73 16.02 28.02
CA ALA A 96 10.71 17.10 27.97
C ALA A 96 10.31 18.31 28.84
N SER A 97 9.02 18.65 28.87
CA SER A 97 8.51 19.75 29.70
C SER A 97 8.47 19.43 31.20
N ALA A 98 8.33 18.16 31.57
CA ALA A 98 8.34 17.71 32.96
C ALA A 98 9.76 17.67 33.58
N GLN A 99 10.81 17.68 32.76
CA GLN A 99 12.20 17.61 33.24
C GLN A 99 12.85 18.99 33.44
N GLU A 100 12.22 20.06 32.95
CA GLU A 100 12.74 21.44 33.06
C GLU A 100 12.25 22.21 34.31
N ASN A 101 11.52 21.56 35.23
CA ASN A 101 10.98 22.19 36.45
C ASN A 101 11.42 21.49 37.74
#